data_AF-M1A0G5-F1
#
_entry.id   AF-M1A0G5-F1
#
_cell.length_a   1.000
_cell.length_b   1.000
_cell.length_c   1.000
_cell.angle_alpha   90.00
_cell.angle_beta   90.00
_cell.angle_gamma   90.00
#
_symmetry.space_group_name_H-M   'P 1'
#
loop_
_entity.id
_entity.type
_entity.pdbx_description
1 polymer ?
#
loop_
_entity_poly.entity_id
_entity_poly.type
_entity_poly.pdbx_seq_one_letter_code
_entity_poly.pdbx_strand_id
1 'polypeptide(L)'
;MSMSIPCYASLGTKLQDPLNYSNYNGVEKVKSIIKKTVIPSISSSPVESLQKGNWVKLICGASFEDLVDIRNLSLVYTLAGVDCIDCAAEASVVNAVNEGIEAARALVPIRRPWVMISVNDDEDLHFRKAEFDPDDCPRDCMRPCEKVCPANAILQKGGVLADRCYGCGRCLPVCPYDKIRAITYVRDVIATAELLERDDVDAIEIHTSGRLA
;
A
#
# COMPACT_ATOMS: atom_id res chain seq x y z
N MET A 1 18.80 24.15 19.52
CA MET A 1 17.41 24.65 19.39
C MET A 1 16.63 23.62 18.58
N SER A 2 15.97 22.69 19.28
CA SER A 2 15.17 21.62 18.68
C SER A 2 13.70 22.04 18.71
N MET A 3 13.09 22.24 17.55
CA MET A 3 11.65 22.46 17.47
C MET A 3 10.92 21.12 17.49
N SER A 4 10.40 20.77 18.65
CA SER A 4 9.47 19.67 18.85
C SER A 4 8.06 20.09 18.42
N ILE A 5 7.51 19.42 17.40
CA ILE A 5 6.10 19.53 17.01
C ILE A 5 5.30 18.53 17.86
N PRO A 6 4.37 18.95 18.72
CA PRO A 6 3.53 18.01 19.45
C PRO A 6 2.34 17.59 18.57
N CYS A 7 2.36 16.35 18.09
CA CYS A 7 1.19 15.71 17.50
C CYS A 7 0.31 15.17 18.64
N TYR A 8 -0.66 15.95 19.11
CA TYR A 8 -1.71 15.45 19.99
C TYR A 8 -2.86 14.91 19.15
N ALA A 9 -2.87 13.59 18.95
CA ALA A 9 -4.07 12.86 18.53
C ALA A 9 -4.37 11.80 19.59
N SER A 10 -4.93 12.23 20.73
CA SER A 10 -5.53 11.32 21.71
C SER A 10 -6.92 10.91 21.22
N LEU A 11 -7.02 9.84 20.44
CA LEU A 11 -8.28 9.14 20.21
C LEU A 11 -8.51 8.19 21.38
N GLY A 12 -9.34 8.63 22.32
CA GLY A 12 -9.79 7.80 23.44
C GLY A 12 -10.51 6.56 22.93
N THR A 13 -10.14 5.41 23.49
CA THR A 13 -10.79 4.12 23.26
C THR A 13 -12.26 4.20 23.68
N LYS A 14 -13.18 4.13 22.71
CA LYS A 14 -14.56 3.72 22.98
C LYS A 14 -14.87 2.41 22.27
N LEU A 15 -15.43 1.51 23.06
CA LEU A 15 -15.80 0.13 22.77
C LEU A 15 -16.56 -0.02 21.45
N GLN A 16 -16.37 -1.20 20.87
CA GLN A 16 -17.11 -1.77 19.75
C GLN A 16 -18.63 -1.56 19.91
N ASP A 17 -19.23 -0.86 18.95
CA ASP A 17 -20.68 -0.89 18.72
C ASP A 17 -20.92 -1.71 17.44
N PRO A 18 -21.89 -2.64 17.40
CA PRO A 18 -22.15 -3.45 16.22
C PRO A 18 -22.66 -2.56 15.09
N LEU A 19 -21.94 -2.54 13.97
CA LEU A 19 -22.31 -1.77 12.79
C LEU A 19 -23.62 -2.31 12.20
N ASN A 20 -24.73 -1.70 12.62
CA ASN A 20 -26.02 -1.82 11.97
C ASN A 20 -25.89 -1.24 10.54
N TYR A 21 -25.78 -2.13 9.56
CA TYR A 21 -25.76 -1.80 8.14
C TYR A 21 -27.16 -1.32 7.72
N SER A 22 -27.44 -0.03 7.96
CA SER A 22 -28.61 0.63 7.37
C SER A 22 -28.26 2.03 6.87
N ASN A 23 -28.56 2.22 5.58
CA ASN A 23 -28.80 3.46 4.83
C ASN A 23 -27.62 4.38 4.45
N TYR A 24 -27.24 4.30 3.16
CA TYR A 24 -27.27 5.39 2.15
C TYR A 24 -26.91 6.85 2.53
N ASN A 25 -26.19 7.10 3.62
CA ASN A 25 -25.82 8.45 4.07
C ASN A 25 -24.30 8.62 4.28
N GLY A 26 -23.51 7.56 4.14
CA GLY A 26 -22.05 7.62 4.26
C GLY A 26 -21.39 8.46 3.17
N VAL A 27 -21.77 8.23 1.91
CA VAL A 27 -21.22 8.94 0.75
C VAL A 27 -21.53 10.44 0.80
N GLU A 28 -22.78 10.81 1.13
CA GLU A 28 -23.16 12.23 1.23
C GLU A 28 -22.47 12.92 2.41
N LYS A 29 -22.26 12.21 3.52
CA LYS A 29 -21.45 12.71 4.64
C LYS A 29 -20.00 12.94 4.21
N VAL A 30 -19.39 12.01 3.47
CA VAL A 30 -18.03 12.16 2.92
C VAL A 30 -17.96 13.34 1.98
N LYS A 31 -18.89 13.46 1.01
CA LYS A 31 -18.97 14.63 0.11
C LYS A 31 -19.13 15.94 0.89
N SER A 32 -19.94 15.95 1.95
CA SER A 32 -20.14 17.13 2.82
C SER A 32 -18.87 17.50 3.58
N ILE A 33 -18.15 16.52 4.13
CA ILE A 33 -16.85 16.75 4.79
C ILE A 33 -15.88 17.33 3.78
N ILE A 34 -15.69 16.66 2.64
CA ILE A 34 -14.77 17.11 1.59
C ILE A 34 -15.10 18.54 1.15
N LYS A 35 -16.37 18.85 0.84
CA LYS A 35 -16.78 20.23 0.50
C LYS A 35 -16.47 21.28 1.58
N LYS A 36 -16.48 20.89 2.85
CA LYS A 36 -16.17 21.78 3.99
C LYS A 36 -14.69 21.89 4.30
N THR A 37 -13.91 20.84 4.05
CA THR A 37 -12.48 20.77 4.37
C THR A 37 -11.57 20.97 3.16
N VAL A 38 -12.08 20.98 1.93
CA VAL A 38 -11.28 21.26 0.73
C VAL A 38 -10.70 22.65 0.85
N ILE A 39 -9.43 22.66 1.24
CA ILE A 39 -8.47 23.73 1.03
C ILE A 39 -8.50 24.02 -0.49
N PRO A 40 -8.57 25.29 -0.92
CA PRO A 40 -8.82 25.65 -2.30
C PRO A 40 -7.91 24.87 -3.25
N SER A 41 -8.56 24.18 -4.19
CA SER A 41 -8.13 23.83 -5.55
C SER A 41 -6.85 24.52 -6.05
N ILE A 42 -5.69 24.22 -5.47
CA ILE A 42 -4.42 24.33 -6.17
C ILE A 42 -4.25 22.96 -6.80
N SER A 43 -4.91 22.76 -7.94
CA SER A 43 -4.74 21.53 -8.74
C SER A 43 -3.44 21.65 -9.54
N SER A 44 -2.29 21.82 -8.87
CA SER A 44 -1.01 21.64 -9.56
C SER A 44 -0.96 20.21 -10.07
N SER A 45 -0.69 20.03 -11.36
CA SER A 45 -0.48 18.69 -11.92
C SER A 45 0.67 17.98 -11.20
N PRO A 46 0.74 16.63 -11.22
CA PRO A 46 1.90 15.91 -10.66
C PRO A 46 3.24 16.44 -11.20
N VAL A 47 3.28 16.84 -12.48
CA VAL A 47 4.45 17.48 -13.11
C VAL A 47 4.82 18.80 -12.44
N GLU A 48 3.85 19.68 -12.22
CA GLU A 48 4.09 20.96 -11.57
C GLU A 48 4.54 20.79 -10.12
N SER A 49 3.94 19.85 -9.38
CA SER A 49 4.33 19.57 -8.01
C SER A 49 5.77 19.04 -7.93
N LEU A 50 6.16 18.21 -8.91
CA LEU A 50 7.53 17.71 -9.05
C LEU A 50 8.52 18.85 -9.33
N GLN A 51 8.19 19.75 -10.28
CA GLN A 51 9.03 20.91 -10.61
C GLN A 51 9.19 21.90 -9.45
N LYS A 52 8.15 22.07 -8.62
CA LYS A 52 8.14 22.97 -7.46
C LYS A 52 8.72 22.33 -6.20
N GLY A 53 9.02 21.04 -6.20
CA GLY A 53 9.59 20.31 -5.06
C GLY A 53 8.60 20.04 -3.91
N ASN A 54 7.30 20.04 -4.19
CA ASN A 54 6.23 19.74 -3.23
C ASN A 54 5.43 18.49 -3.60
N TRP A 55 6.07 17.55 -4.31
CA TRP A 55 5.48 16.32 -4.80
C TRP A 55 5.33 15.26 -3.71
N VAL A 56 4.16 14.61 -3.66
CA VAL A 56 3.82 13.59 -2.67
C VAL A 56 3.56 12.23 -3.34
N LYS A 57 4.29 11.21 -2.89
CA LYS A 57 4.13 9.80 -3.28
C LYS A 57 3.45 9.01 -2.17
N LEU A 58 2.41 8.27 -2.50
CA LEU A 58 1.96 7.13 -1.71
C LEU A 58 2.73 5.90 -2.16
N ILE A 59 3.38 5.21 -1.23
CA ILE A 59 4.08 3.95 -1.47
C ILE A 59 3.17 2.83 -0.94
N CYS A 60 2.43 2.16 -1.83
CA CYS A 60 1.70 0.94 -1.44
C CYS A 60 2.66 -0.26 -1.33
N GLY A 61 3.84 -0.17 -1.95
CA GLY A 61 4.93 -1.14 -1.80
C GLY A 61 5.01 -2.12 -2.95
N ALA A 62 6.25 -2.42 -3.38
CA ALA A 62 6.54 -3.29 -4.50
C ALA A 62 6.07 -4.75 -4.32
N SER A 63 5.89 -5.21 -3.07
CA SER A 63 5.41 -6.57 -2.75
C SER A 63 3.99 -6.63 -2.17
N PHE A 64 3.31 -5.50 -1.96
CA PHE A 64 1.95 -5.51 -1.42
C PHE A 64 0.93 -5.64 -2.56
N GLU A 65 0.06 -6.64 -2.47
CA GLU A 65 -0.86 -7.06 -3.54
C GLU A 65 -2.30 -7.29 -3.01
N ASP A 66 -2.63 -6.85 -1.79
CA ASP A 66 -4.01 -6.88 -1.30
C ASP A 66 -4.86 -5.84 -2.03
N LEU A 67 -5.62 -6.32 -3.02
CA LEU A 67 -6.40 -5.48 -3.93
C LEU A 67 -7.42 -4.60 -3.20
N VAL A 68 -8.03 -5.10 -2.13
CA VAL A 68 -9.06 -4.35 -1.39
C VAL A 68 -8.43 -3.17 -0.67
N ASP A 69 -7.32 -3.42 0.01
CA ASP A 69 -6.60 -2.37 0.74
C ASP A 69 -5.97 -1.36 -0.24
N ILE A 70 -5.35 -1.82 -1.33
CA ILE A 70 -4.76 -0.97 -2.36
C ILE A 70 -5.81 -0.04 -2.99
N ARG A 71 -6.98 -0.57 -3.36
CA ARG A 71 -8.08 0.21 -3.93
C ARG A 71 -8.59 1.27 -2.95
N ASN A 72 -8.75 0.90 -1.67
CA ASN A 72 -9.21 1.82 -0.64
C ASN A 72 -8.16 2.90 -0.30
N LEU A 73 -6.88 2.54 -0.21
CA LEU A 73 -5.78 3.48 -0.04
C LEU A 73 -5.72 4.46 -1.22
N SER A 74 -5.82 3.95 -2.45
CA SER A 74 -5.78 4.77 -3.66
C SER A 74 -6.92 5.79 -3.70
N LEU A 75 -8.12 5.39 -3.28
CA LEU A 75 -9.25 6.31 -3.11
C LEU A 75 -8.95 7.40 -2.08
N VAL A 76 -8.54 7.03 -0.87
CA VAL A 76 -8.33 8.00 0.23
C VAL A 76 -7.20 8.98 -0.10
N TYR A 77 -6.08 8.49 -0.64
CA TYR A 77 -4.93 9.34 -0.97
C TYR A 77 -5.16 10.18 -2.23
N THR A 78 -5.96 9.70 -3.19
CA THR A 78 -6.42 10.56 -4.29
C THR A 78 -7.26 11.71 -3.76
N LEU A 79 -8.21 11.46 -2.85
CA LEU A 79 -8.99 12.51 -2.18
C LEU A 79 -8.13 13.48 -1.37
N ALA A 80 -6.99 13.02 -0.84
CA ALA A 80 -6.01 13.85 -0.14
C ALA A 80 -5.11 14.67 -1.09
N GLY A 81 -5.17 14.44 -2.40
CA GLY A 81 -4.38 15.16 -3.40
C GLY A 81 -2.98 14.62 -3.60
N VAL A 82 -2.73 13.32 -3.39
CA VAL A 82 -1.44 12.69 -3.69
C VAL A 82 -1.03 12.94 -5.15
N ASP A 83 0.25 13.14 -5.45
CA ASP A 83 0.71 13.34 -6.83
C ASP A 83 0.97 12.01 -7.55
N CYS A 84 1.33 10.97 -6.82
CA CYS A 84 1.61 9.65 -7.38
C CYS A 84 1.30 8.53 -6.39
N ILE A 85 0.76 7.43 -6.91
CA ILE A 85 0.54 6.18 -6.19
C ILE A 85 1.47 5.14 -6.80
N ASP A 86 2.38 4.63 -5.99
CA ASP A 86 3.26 3.53 -6.35
C ASP A 86 2.71 2.19 -5.87
N CYS A 87 2.82 1.18 -6.73
CA CYS A 87 2.30 -0.15 -6.48
C CYS A 87 3.15 -1.25 -7.16
N ALA A 88 2.85 -2.50 -6.80
CA ALA A 88 3.41 -3.66 -7.46
C ALA A 88 3.13 -3.65 -8.98
N ALA A 89 4.13 -4.02 -9.79
CA ALA A 89 3.98 -4.26 -11.22
C ALA A 89 3.19 -5.56 -11.48
N GLU A 90 1.88 -5.53 -11.22
CA GLU A 90 0.94 -6.62 -11.45
C GLU A 90 -0.40 -6.03 -11.95
N ALA A 91 -1.03 -6.68 -12.93
CA ALA A 91 -2.16 -6.09 -13.64
C ALA A 91 -3.39 -5.88 -12.74
N SER A 92 -3.69 -6.82 -11.84
CA SER A 92 -4.81 -6.68 -10.92
C SER A 92 -4.57 -5.57 -9.88
N VAL A 93 -3.32 -5.37 -9.44
CA VAL A 93 -2.92 -4.25 -8.57
C VAL A 93 -3.06 -2.91 -9.27
N VAL A 94 -2.57 -2.77 -10.52
CA VAL A 94 -2.75 -1.53 -11.32
C VAL A 94 -4.25 -1.23 -11.51
N ASN A 95 -5.06 -2.26 -11.78
CA ASN A 95 -6.52 -2.10 -11.90
C ASN A 95 -7.15 -1.61 -10.57
N ALA A 96 -6.73 -2.17 -9.43
CA ALA A 96 -7.21 -1.76 -8.12
C ALA A 96 -6.86 -0.30 -7.78
N VAL A 97 -5.64 0.14 -8.13
CA VAL A 97 -5.22 1.54 -8.00
C VAL A 97 -6.12 2.45 -8.84
N ASN A 98 -6.28 2.16 -10.13
CA ASN A 98 -7.11 2.96 -11.03
C ASN A 98 -8.58 2.98 -10.61
N GLU A 99 -9.13 1.86 -10.11
CA GLU A 99 -10.50 1.83 -9.56
C GLU A 99 -10.64 2.79 -8.37
N GLY A 100 -9.68 2.80 -7.45
CA GLY A 100 -9.67 3.72 -6.31
C GLY A 100 -9.59 5.20 -6.73
N ILE A 101 -8.73 5.50 -7.70
CA ILE A 101 -8.59 6.84 -8.29
C ILE A 101 -9.91 7.31 -8.90
N GLU A 102 -10.54 6.50 -9.76
CA GLU A 102 -11.78 6.88 -10.44
C GLU A 102 -12.94 7.01 -9.45
N ALA A 103 -12.99 6.14 -8.43
CA ALA A 103 -13.98 6.27 -7.36
C ALA A 103 -13.81 7.57 -6.57
N ALA A 104 -12.59 8.05 -6.33
CA ALA A 104 -12.34 9.36 -5.72
C ALA A 104 -12.78 10.52 -6.63
N ARG A 105 -12.47 10.45 -7.93
CA ARG A 105 -12.84 11.47 -8.93
C ARG A 105 -14.35 11.56 -9.17
N ALA A 106 -15.06 10.44 -9.00
CA ALA A 106 -16.52 10.41 -9.04
C ALA A 106 -17.18 11.13 -7.83
N LEU A 107 -16.46 11.26 -6.70
CA LEU A 107 -16.96 11.96 -5.51
C LEU A 107 -16.73 13.46 -5.58
N VAL A 108 -15.56 13.88 -6.06
CA VAL A 108 -15.19 15.29 -6.22
C VAL A 108 -14.31 15.50 -7.46
N PRO A 109 -14.45 16.64 -8.18
CA PRO A 109 -13.53 17.02 -9.24
C PRO A 109 -12.11 17.23 -8.70
N ILE A 110 -11.30 16.17 -8.71
CA ILE A 110 -9.91 16.17 -8.29
C ILE A 110 -9.05 15.66 -9.45
N ARG A 111 -7.79 16.11 -9.50
CA ARG A 111 -6.86 15.65 -10.52
C ARG A 111 -6.52 14.18 -10.32
N ARG A 112 -6.19 13.48 -11.42
CA ARG A 112 -5.66 12.12 -11.37
C ARG A 112 -4.20 12.18 -10.86
N PRO A 113 -3.79 11.37 -9.87
CA PRO A 113 -2.38 11.14 -9.58
C PRO A 113 -1.73 10.33 -10.71
N TRP A 114 -0.41 10.25 -10.71
CA TRP A 114 0.31 9.25 -11.50
C TRP A 114 0.20 7.88 -10.87
N VAL A 115 0.10 6.84 -11.69
CA VAL A 115 0.28 5.44 -11.31
C VAL A 115 1.72 5.05 -11.65
N MET A 116 2.47 4.67 -10.62
CA MET A 116 3.86 4.22 -10.75
C MET A 116 3.94 2.73 -10.43
N ILE A 117 4.57 1.96 -11.31
CA ILE A 117 4.83 0.54 -11.04
C ILE A 117 6.28 0.34 -10.61
N SER A 118 6.48 -0.51 -9.61
CA SER A 118 7.79 -0.87 -9.09
C SER A 118 8.31 -2.19 -9.68
N VAL A 119 9.54 -2.16 -10.19
CA VAL A 119 10.26 -3.31 -10.76
C VAL A 119 11.66 -3.44 -10.17
N ASN A 120 12.26 -4.62 -10.30
CA ASN A 120 13.64 -4.89 -9.88
C ASN A 120 14.42 -5.62 -10.96
N ASP A 121 15.73 -5.38 -11.01
CA ASP A 121 16.67 -6.05 -11.93
C ASP A 121 17.36 -7.29 -11.33
N ASP A 122 17.32 -7.44 -10.00
CA ASP A 122 17.93 -8.54 -9.25
C ASP A 122 17.27 -8.71 -7.87
N GLU A 123 17.84 -9.55 -6.99
CA GLU A 123 17.42 -9.69 -5.59
C GLU A 123 17.38 -8.35 -4.85
N ASP A 124 16.20 -7.96 -4.39
CA ASP A 124 15.97 -6.71 -3.67
C ASP A 124 15.07 -6.97 -2.45
N LEU A 125 15.38 -6.30 -1.32
CA LEU A 125 14.67 -6.49 -0.05
C LEU A 125 13.21 -6.00 -0.05
N HIS A 126 12.83 -5.17 -1.01
CA HIS A 126 11.47 -4.69 -1.26
C HIS A 126 10.67 -5.68 -2.12
N PHE A 127 11.34 -6.65 -2.76
CA PHE A 127 10.76 -7.73 -3.57
C PHE A 127 10.95 -9.06 -2.86
N ARG A 128 10.45 -9.13 -1.63
CA ARG A 128 10.50 -10.34 -0.82
C ARG A 128 9.23 -10.56 -0.03
N LYS A 129 8.92 -11.82 0.25
CA LYS A 129 7.81 -12.22 1.13
C LYS A 129 8.29 -13.19 2.18
N ALA A 130 7.59 -13.24 3.31
CA ALA A 130 7.80 -14.28 4.31
C ALA A 130 7.14 -15.58 3.84
N GLU A 131 7.78 -16.71 4.11
CA GLU A 131 7.26 -18.05 3.81
C GLU A 131 7.59 -19.01 4.96
N PHE A 132 6.63 -19.86 5.32
CA PHE A 132 6.83 -21.02 6.18
C PHE A 132 5.71 -22.03 5.95
N ASP A 133 6.00 -23.31 6.20
CA ASP A 133 4.96 -24.34 6.26
C ASP A 133 4.27 -24.28 7.64
N PRO A 134 2.95 -24.00 7.72
CA PRO A 134 2.24 -24.00 8.99
C PRO A 134 2.21 -25.37 9.68
N ASP A 135 2.34 -26.49 8.96
CA ASP A 135 2.34 -27.85 9.53
C ASP A 135 3.67 -28.15 10.25
N ASP A 136 4.74 -27.46 9.88
CA ASP A 136 6.03 -27.52 10.58
C ASP A 136 6.01 -26.74 11.91
N CYS A 137 5.00 -25.92 12.17
CA CYS A 137 4.92 -25.09 13.37
C CYS A 137 4.48 -25.93 14.58
N PRO A 138 5.19 -25.87 15.74
CA PRO A 138 4.75 -26.57 16.95
C PRO A 138 3.33 -26.18 17.35
N ARG A 139 2.53 -27.17 17.77
CA ARG A 139 1.09 -26.96 18.09
C ARG A 139 0.88 -26.02 19.27
N ASP A 140 1.87 -25.92 20.15
CA ASP A 140 1.93 -25.05 21.33
C ASP A 140 2.66 -23.72 21.08
N CYS A 141 3.03 -23.43 19.83
CA CYS A 141 3.64 -22.15 19.46
C CYS A 141 2.69 -20.99 19.78
N MET A 142 3.19 -20.00 20.53
CA MET A 142 2.45 -18.78 20.87
C MET A 142 2.27 -17.79 19.71
N ARG A 143 2.80 -18.13 18.52
CA ARG A 143 2.75 -17.37 17.26
C ARG A 143 3.12 -15.88 17.41
N PRO A 144 4.32 -15.55 17.92
CA PRO A 144 4.77 -14.14 17.99
C PRO A 144 4.86 -13.47 16.61
N CYS A 145 5.13 -14.24 15.56
CA CYS A 145 5.18 -13.78 14.17
C CYS A 145 3.84 -13.18 13.70
N GLU A 146 2.71 -13.73 14.13
CA GLU A 146 1.37 -13.21 13.83
C GLU A 146 1.17 -11.85 14.48
N LYS A 147 1.46 -11.74 15.78
CA LYS A 147 1.26 -10.51 16.57
C LYS A 147 2.09 -9.33 16.08
N VAL A 148 3.30 -9.59 15.56
CA VAL A 148 4.19 -8.54 15.07
C VAL A 148 3.90 -8.18 13.60
N CYS A 149 3.09 -8.95 12.88
CA CYS A 149 2.83 -8.73 11.46
C CYS A 149 1.91 -7.50 11.26
N PRO A 150 2.41 -6.38 10.73
CA PRO A 150 1.62 -5.15 10.62
C PRO A 150 0.50 -5.26 9.58
N ALA A 151 0.66 -6.14 8.59
CA ALA A 151 -0.32 -6.37 7.54
C ALA A 151 -1.34 -7.48 7.88
N ASN A 152 -1.27 -8.07 9.08
CA ASN A 152 -2.06 -9.26 9.44
C ASN A 152 -1.95 -10.37 8.38
N ALA A 153 -0.77 -10.52 7.77
CA ALA A 153 -0.51 -11.45 6.68
C ALA A 153 -0.25 -12.88 7.18
N ILE A 154 -0.31 -13.15 8.48
CA ILE A 154 -0.10 -14.50 9.05
C ILE A 154 -1.39 -14.92 9.74
N LEU A 155 -1.99 -16.03 9.30
CA LEU A 155 -3.26 -16.50 9.84
C LEU A 155 -3.10 -17.24 11.18
N GLN A 156 -4.14 -17.21 12.01
CA GLN A 156 -4.13 -17.77 13.38
C GLN A 156 -3.84 -19.27 13.46
N LYS A 157 -3.95 -20.01 12.36
CA LYS A 157 -3.58 -21.43 12.22
C LYS A 157 -3.09 -21.78 10.80
N GLY A 158 -2.60 -20.78 10.07
CA GLY A 158 -2.19 -20.94 8.67
C GLY A 158 -0.82 -20.35 8.39
N GLY A 159 -0.43 -20.39 7.12
CA GLY A 159 0.81 -19.79 6.63
C GLY A 159 0.68 -18.27 6.42
N VAL A 160 1.54 -17.77 5.53
CA VAL A 160 1.52 -16.37 5.10
C VAL A 160 0.52 -16.20 3.95
N LEU A 161 -0.33 -15.18 4.05
CA LEU A 161 -1.12 -14.65 2.95
C LEU A 161 -0.17 -13.83 2.06
N ALA A 162 0.24 -14.40 0.94
CA ALA A 162 1.24 -13.81 0.06
C ALA A 162 0.86 -12.38 -0.34
N ASP A 163 -0.39 -12.14 -0.73
CA ASP A 163 -0.86 -10.84 -1.24
C ASP A 163 -0.77 -9.73 -0.19
N ARG A 164 -0.91 -10.07 1.09
CA ARG A 164 -0.79 -9.11 2.22
C ARG A 164 0.64 -8.91 2.70
N CYS A 165 1.51 -9.88 2.44
CA CYS A 165 2.89 -9.82 2.91
C CYS A 165 3.70 -8.87 2.03
N TYR A 166 4.05 -7.70 2.55
CA TYR A 166 4.91 -6.74 1.87
C TYR A 166 6.41 -6.88 2.23
N GLY A 167 6.82 -7.99 2.85
CA GLY A 167 8.25 -8.25 3.07
C GLY A 167 8.93 -7.44 4.19
N CYS A 168 8.18 -6.86 5.13
CA CYS A 168 8.74 -6.03 6.21
C CYS A 168 9.79 -6.72 7.09
N GLY A 169 9.82 -8.05 7.08
CA GLY A 169 10.79 -8.86 7.81
C GLY A 169 10.59 -8.96 9.33
N ARG A 170 9.58 -8.29 9.91
CA ARG A 170 9.36 -8.26 11.37
C ARG A 170 9.08 -9.63 11.98
N CYS A 171 8.52 -10.56 11.20
CA CYS A 171 8.21 -11.91 11.63
C CYS A 171 9.45 -12.82 11.75
N LEU A 172 10.51 -12.56 10.99
CA LEU A 172 11.71 -13.42 10.98
C LEU A 172 12.40 -13.49 12.35
N PRO A 173 12.83 -12.38 12.97
CA PRO A 173 13.62 -12.44 14.20
C PRO A 173 12.81 -12.88 15.43
N VAL A 174 11.47 -12.88 15.35
CA VAL A 174 10.61 -13.24 16.49
C VAL A 174 10.18 -14.71 16.49
N CYS A 175 10.46 -15.47 15.42
CA CYS A 175 10.12 -16.89 15.37
C CYS A 175 11.08 -17.68 16.27
N PRO A 176 10.63 -18.29 17.39
CA PRO A 176 11.53 -18.98 18.31
C PRO A 176 12.07 -20.31 17.77
N TYR A 177 11.54 -20.78 16.64
CA TYR A 177 11.91 -22.03 15.99
C TYR A 177 12.64 -21.82 14.65
N ASP A 178 12.89 -20.56 14.26
CA ASP A 178 13.59 -20.20 13.02
C ASP A 178 12.98 -20.84 11.75
N LYS A 179 11.64 -20.93 11.69
CA LYS A 179 10.90 -21.58 10.60
C LYS A 179 10.50 -20.65 9.46
N ILE A 180 10.70 -19.33 9.61
CA ILE A 180 10.24 -18.33 8.65
C ILE A 180 11.40 -17.90 7.76
N ARG A 181 11.27 -18.13 6.46
CA ARG A 181 12.23 -17.71 5.44
C ARG A 181 11.75 -16.44 4.74
N ALA A 182 12.70 -15.63 4.27
CA ALA A 182 12.42 -14.57 3.31
C ALA A 182 12.69 -15.12 1.91
N ILE A 183 11.70 -15.03 1.02
CA ILE A 183 11.81 -15.42 -0.38
C ILE A 183 11.84 -14.15 -1.21
N THR A 184 12.96 -13.89 -1.88
CA THR A 184 13.12 -12.83 -2.87
C THR A 184 12.57 -13.29 -4.21
N TYR A 185 12.15 -12.35 -5.05
CA TYR A 185 11.70 -12.62 -6.40
C TYR A 185 12.01 -11.43 -7.31
N VAL A 186 12.02 -11.67 -8.61
CA VAL A 186 12.15 -10.65 -9.65
C VAL A 186 10.82 -10.54 -10.38
N ARG A 187 10.39 -9.31 -10.68
CA ARG A 187 9.18 -9.08 -11.48
C ARG A 187 9.36 -9.67 -12.88
N ASP A 188 8.32 -10.34 -13.37
CA ASP A 188 8.35 -10.92 -14.71
C ASP A 188 8.46 -9.83 -15.77
N VAL A 189 9.47 -9.93 -16.64
CA VAL A 189 9.79 -8.90 -17.63
C VAL A 189 8.71 -8.82 -18.71
N ILE A 190 8.10 -9.94 -19.09
CA ILE A 190 7.06 -9.97 -20.13
C ILE A 190 5.79 -9.30 -19.59
N ALA A 191 5.33 -9.71 -18.41
CA ALA A 191 4.18 -9.09 -17.76
C ALA A 191 4.40 -7.59 -17.49
N THR A 192 5.64 -7.20 -17.14
CA THR A 192 6.00 -5.78 -16.97
C THR A 192 5.92 -5.03 -18.31
N ALA A 193 6.42 -5.61 -19.40
CA ALA A 193 6.33 -4.99 -20.73
C ALA A 193 4.88 -4.82 -21.17
N GLU A 194 4.02 -5.83 -20.97
CA GLU A 194 2.58 -5.75 -21.22
C GLU A 194 1.91 -4.64 -20.41
N LEU A 195 2.35 -4.40 -19.16
CA LEU A 195 1.86 -3.28 -18.36
C LEU A 195 2.27 -1.92 -18.92
N LEU A 196 3.50 -1.80 -19.42
CA LEU A 196 4.03 -0.54 -19.98
C LEU A 196 3.41 -0.17 -21.33
N GLU A 197 2.81 -1.13 -22.04
CA GLU A 197 2.03 -0.88 -23.26
C GLU A 197 0.64 -0.29 -22.98
N ARG A 198 0.17 -0.32 -21.72
CA ARG A 198 -1.11 0.27 -21.31
C ARG A 198 -1.00 1.79 -21.20
N ASP A 199 -2.14 2.47 -21.27
CA ASP A 199 -2.27 3.92 -21.14
C ASP A 199 -2.55 4.40 -19.70
N ASP A 200 -2.54 3.49 -18.73
CA ASP A 200 -2.89 3.74 -17.33
C ASP A 200 -1.75 3.52 -16.32
N VAL A 201 -0.52 3.41 -16.83
CA VAL A 201 0.75 3.45 -16.08
C VAL A 201 1.52 4.71 -16.52
N ASP A 202 1.81 5.61 -15.58
CA ASP A 202 2.42 6.92 -15.88
C ASP A 202 3.93 6.97 -15.62
N ALA A 203 4.43 6.09 -14.75
CA ALA A 203 5.83 6.09 -14.33
C ALA A 203 6.30 4.69 -13.92
N ILE A 204 7.62 4.52 -13.88
CA ILE A 204 8.29 3.31 -13.42
C ILE A 204 9.30 3.65 -12.33
N GLU A 205 9.29 2.87 -11.25
CA GLU A 205 10.34 2.85 -10.24
C GLU A 205 11.19 1.60 -10.45
N ILE A 206 12.47 1.79 -10.73
CA ILE A 206 13.42 0.70 -10.99
C ILE A 206 14.33 0.56 -9.79
N HIS A 207 14.21 -0.57 -9.11
CA HIS A 207 15.17 -1.01 -8.12
C HIS A 207 16.35 -1.64 -8.84
N THR A 208 17.54 -1.12 -8.55
CA THR A 208 18.79 -1.67 -9.10
C THR A 208 19.67 -2.16 -7.96
N SER A 209 20.17 -3.40 -8.06
CA SER A 209 21.26 -3.82 -7.19
C SER A 209 22.50 -3.03 -7.64
N GLY A 210 22.84 -1.98 -6.88
CA GLY A 210 23.95 -1.07 -7.23
C GLY A 210 25.19 -1.84 -7.67
N ARG A 211 25.81 -1.40 -8.77
CA ARG A 211 26.93 -2.07 -9.47
C ARG A 211 27.86 -2.77 -8.48
N LEU A 212 28.09 -4.07 -8.70
CA LEU A 212 29.20 -4.82 -8.10
C LEU A 212 30.47 -3.95 -8.21
N ALA A 213 30.97 -3.48 -7.07
CA ALA A 213 32.27 -2.82 -6.97
C ALA A 213 33.38 -3.87 -6.97
#